data_AF-A0A533YKQ4-F1
#
_entry.id   AF-A0A533YKQ4-F1
#
_cell.length_a   1.000
_cell.length_b   1.000
_cell.length_c   1.000
_cell.angle_alpha   90.00
_cell.angle_beta   90.00
_cell.angle_gamma   90.00
#
_symmetry.space_group_name_H-M   'P 1'
#
loop_
_entity.id
_entity.type
_entity.pdbx_description
1 polymer ?
#
loop_
_entity_poly.entity_id
_entity_poly.type
_entity_poly.pdbx_seq_one_letter_code
_entity_poly.pdbx_strand_id
1 'polypeptide(L)'
;MSDLQDHDAESAHQHTMDAAESMAAQHHHAGPHMKWTQKRTQSPQDLKRADEIVQTLREALKPYRDYRVAQKDGYQPSAPQNAQPRYHFTKKWYGFKAAFSVNPSQPTSLLYKRTPGGYELTGAMFTARKDVTEGQLNERVPFSVAQWHAHVDICLPPRGEVGMADWTRFGLKGSIATKEECDKVGGRFYPQIFGWMVHVYPFEETPEKIWTH
;
A
#
# COMPACT_ATOMS: atom_id res chain seq x y z
N MET A 1 -43.74 -23.77 -22.40
CA MET A 1 -43.16 -23.40 -21.09
C MET A 1 -41.65 -23.73 -21.11
N SER A 2 -40.90 -23.19 -22.09
CA SER A 2 -39.45 -23.41 -22.19
C SER A 2 -38.69 -22.09 -22.38
N ASP A 3 -39.33 -21.04 -22.89
CA ASP A 3 -38.66 -19.77 -23.20
C ASP A 3 -38.47 -18.82 -22.02
N LEU A 4 -38.96 -19.12 -20.81
CA LEU A 4 -38.81 -18.23 -19.64
C LEU A 4 -37.61 -18.58 -18.74
N GLN A 5 -37.00 -19.77 -18.91
CA GLN A 5 -35.86 -20.20 -18.08
C GLN A 5 -34.49 -19.82 -18.68
N ASP A 6 -34.39 -19.67 -20.00
CA ASP A 6 -33.12 -19.31 -20.66
C ASP A 6 -32.76 -17.84 -20.46
N HIS A 7 -33.74 -16.93 -20.45
CA HIS A 7 -33.52 -15.49 -20.24
C HIS A 7 -32.97 -15.17 -18.83
N ASP A 8 -33.38 -15.92 -17.80
CA ASP A 8 -32.91 -15.72 -16.42
C ASP A 8 -31.47 -16.20 -16.23
N ALA A 9 -31.08 -17.29 -16.93
CA ALA A 9 -29.73 -17.82 -16.90
C ALA A 9 -28.73 -16.91 -17.65
N GLU A 10 -29.11 -16.40 -18.82
CA GLU A 10 -28.31 -15.41 -19.56
C GLU A 10 -28.17 -14.10 -18.79
N SER A 11 -29.25 -13.61 -18.15
CA SER A 11 -29.21 -12.41 -17.31
C SER A 11 -28.28 -12.57 -16.11
N ALA A 12 -28.35 -13.70 -15.40
CA ALA A 12 -27.44 -14.00 -14.28
C ALA A 12 -25.97 -14.15 -14.74
N HIS A 13 -25.75 -14.72 -15.92
CA HIS A 13 -24.40 -14.83 -16.50
C HIS A 13 -23.85 -13.46 -16.92
N GLN A 14 -24.68 -12.62 -17.53
CA GLN A 14 -24.32 -11.25 -17.91
C GLN A 14 -24.01 -10.40 -16.67
N HIS A 15 -24.83 -10.48 -15.62
CA HIS A 15 -24.59 -9.78 -14.36
C HIS A 15 -23.32 -10.24 -13.64
N THR A 16 -22.95 -11.52 -13.74
CA THR A 16 -21.71 -12.03 -13.15
C THR A 16 -20.47 -11.67 -13.98
N MET A 17 -20.59 -11.63 -15.32
CA MET A 17 -19.53 -11.11 -16.20
C MET A 17 -19.33 -9.61 -15.99
N ASP A 18 -20.40 -8.82 -15.94
CA ASP A 18 -20.34 -7.37 -15.67
C ASP A 18 -19.79 -7.09 -14.27
N ALA A 19 -20.11 -7.92 -13.27
CA ALA A 19 -19.52 -7.82 -11.93
C ALA A 19 -18.02 -8.19 -11.94
N ALA A 20 -17.62 -9.23 -12.67
CA ALA A 20 -16.21 -9.60 -12.80
C ALA A 20 -15.41 -8.54 -13.59
N GLU A 21 -16.02 -7.95 -14.62
CA GLU A 21 -15.42 -6.93 -15.48
C GLU A 21 -15.38 -5.57 -14.79
N SER A 22 -16.37 -5.22 -13.97
CA SER A 22 -16.34 -4.02 -13.12
C SER A 22 -15.39 -4.15 -11.93
N MET A 23 -15.21 -5.35 -11.38
CA MET A 23 -14.13 -5.64 -10.43
C MET A 23 -12.76 -5.57 -11.11
N ALA A 24 -12.61 -6.11 -12.33
CA ALA A 24 -11.39 -6.01 -13.12
C ALA A 24 -11.08 -4.56 -13.54
N ALA A 25 -12.10 -3.76 -13.85
CA ALA A 25 -11.97 -2.37 -14.27
C ALA A 25 -11.39 -1.47 -13.17
N GLN A 26 -11.68 -1.79 -11.89
CA GLN A 26 -11.08 -1.10 -10.74
C GLN A 26 -9.59 -1.43 -10.52
N HIS A 27 -9.05 -2.45 -11.18
CA HIS A 27 -7.64 -2.86 -11.05
C HIS A 27 -6.70 -2.20 -12.08
N HIS A 28 -7.20 -1.52 -13.11
CA HIS A 28 -6.34 -1.02 -14.21
C HIS A 28 -5.41 0.14 -13.84
N HIS A 29 -5.58 0.79 -12.68
CA HIS A 29 -4.72 1.90 -12.26
C HIS A 29 -3.51 1.51 -11.40
N ALA A 30 -3.38 0.23 -10.99
CA ALA A 30 -2.43 -0.17 -9.94
C ALA A 30 -1.36 -1.21 -10.34
N GLY A 31 -1.40 -1.73 -11.58
CA GLY A 31 -0.59 -2.87 -11.99
C GLY A 31 -0.98 -4.17 -11.28
N PRO A 32 -0.48 -5.34 -11.72
CA PRO A 32 -0.94 -6.64 -11.22
C PRO A 32 -0.50 -6.95 -9.78
N HIS A 33 0.37 -6.11 -9.21
CA HIS A 33 1.07 -6.37 -7.95
C HIS A 33 0.53 -5.58 -6.76
N MET A 34 -0.64 -4.97 -6.89
CA MET A 34 -1.29 -4.23 -5.82
C MET A 34 -2.77 -4.53 -5.75
N LYS A 35 -3.26 -4.74 -4.52
CA LYS A 35 -4.69 -4.72 -4.20
C LYS A 35 -4.98 -3.60 -3.22
N TRP A 36 -6.19 -3.05 -3.28
CA TRP A 36 -6.64 -1.93 -2.46
C TRP A 36 -7.90 -2.31 -1.68
N THR A 37 -8.09 -1.72 -0.50
CA THR A 37 -9.38 -1.77 0.19
C THR A 37 -10.39 -0.92 -0.56
N GLN A 38 -11.68 -1.29 -0.48
CA GLN A 38 -12.75 -0.48 -1.06
C GLN A 38 -12.95 0.83 -0.28
N LYS A 39 -13.11 1.95 -1.00
CA LYS A 39 -13.52 3.21 -0.36
C LYS A 39 -14.95 3.09 0.16
N ARG A 40 -15.20 3.72 1.30
CA ARG A 40 -16.54 3.81 1.90
C ARG A 40 -17.09 5.22 1.79
N THR A 41 -18.40 5.36 1.96
CA THR A 41 -19.05 6.67 2.03
C THR A 41 -18.50 7.48 3.20
N GLN A 42 -18.23 8.76 2.96
CA GLN A 42 -17.76 9.68 3.99
C GLN A 42 -18.79 9.94 5.07
N SER A 43 -18.31 10.00 6.31
CA SER A 43 -19.07 10.42 7.48
C SER A 43 -18.35 11.57 8.19
N PRO A 44 -19.08 12.49 8.86
CA PRO A 44 -18.47 13.56 9.65
C PRO A 44 -17.52 13.03 10.73
N GLN A 45 -17.82 11.87 11.30
CA GLN A 45 -17.00 11.21 12.31
C GLN A 45 -15.66 10.75 11.73
N ASP A 46 -15.65 10.17 10.53
CA ASP A 46 -14.42 9.76 9.87
C ASP A 46 -13.54 10.95 9.48
N LEU A 47 -14.15 12.05 8.99
CA LEU A 47 -13.42 13.26 8.65
C LEU A 47 -12.73 13.87 9.87
N LYS A 48 -13.46 14.01 10.99
CA LYS A 48 -12.90 14.48 12.25
C LYS A 48 -11.71 13.62 12.69
N ARG A 49 -11.85 12.30 12.59
CA ARG A 49 -10.81 11.36 12.98
C ARG A 49 -9.60 11.42 12.05
N ALA A 50 -9.81 11.59 10.75
CA ALA A 50 -8.76 11.80 9.77
C ALA A 50 -7.96 13.07 10.10
N ASP A 51 -8.64 14.16 10.44
CA ASP A 51 -8.00 15.41 10.85
C ASP A 51 -7.16 15.25 12.12
N GLU A 52 -7.67 14.55 13.13
CA GLU A 52 -6.93 14.24 14.37
C GLU A 52 -5.65 13.44 14.09
N ILE A 53 -5.73 12.46 13.18
CA ILE A 53 -4.56 11.67 12.73
C ILE A 53 -3.54 12.59 12.06
N VAL A 54 -3.98 13.46 11.14
CA VAL A 54 -3.10 14.38 10.40
C VAL A 54 -2.44 15.38 11.35
N GLN A 55 -3.18 15.98 12.28
CA GLN A 55 -2.65 16.91 13.27
C GLN A 55 -1.58 16.24 14.15
N THR A 56 -1.88 15.06 14.68
CA THR A 56 -0.93 14.27 15.48
C THR A 56 0.33 13.96 14.68
N LEU A 57 0.16 13.55 13.42
CA LEU A 57 1.26 13.21 12.53
C LEU A 57 2.14 14.44 12.24
N ARG A 58 1.55 15.59 11.91
CA ARG A 58 2.27 16.85 11.67
C ARG A 58 3.20 17.20 12.83
N GLU A 59 2.70 17.12 14.06
CA GLU A 59 3.49 17.36 15.28
C GLU A 59 4.62 16.35 15.44
N ALA A 60 4.31 15.06 15.32
CA ALA A 60 5.28 13.98 15.46
C ALA A 60 6.39 14.04 14.41
N LEU A 61 6.11 14.57 13.22
CA LEU A 61 7.05 14.61 12.12
C LEU A 61 7.98 15.84 12.12
N LYS A 62 7.72 16.86 12.96
CA LYS A 62 8.53 18.10 13.01
C LYS A 62 10.05 17.84 13.10
N PRO A 63 10.55 16.97 14.01
CA PRO A 63 11.99 16.74 14.13
C PRO A 63 12.61 16.11 12.88
N TYR A 64 11.81 15.32 12.16
CA TYR A 64 12.26 14.54 11.00
C TYR A 64 12.29 15.34 9.69
N ARG A 65 11.99 16.65 9.74
CA ARG A 65 12.34 17.56 8.63
C ARG A 65 13.83 17.51 8.31
N ASP A 66 14.67 17.32 9.33
CA ASP A 66 16.05 16.88 9.12
C ASP A 66 16.11 15.35 9.09
N TYR A 67 16.35 14.79 7.91
CA TYR A 67 16.42 13.34 7.71
C TYR A 67 17.52 12.67 8.55
N ARG A 68 18.54 13.41 8.99
CA ARG A 68 19.62 12.87 9.85
C ARG A 68 19.12 12.59 11.26
N VAL A 69 18.16 13.38 11.75
CA VAL A 69 17.46 13.09 13.01
C VAL A 69 16.68 11.79 12.87
N ALA A 70 15.97 11.61 11.75
CA ALA A 70 15.26 10.37 11.47
C ALA A 70 16.19 9.14 11.46
N GLN A 71 17.35 9.25 10.81
CA GLN A 71 18.35 8.17 10.80
C GLN A 71 18.89 7.85 12.19
N LYS A 72 19.22 8.88 12.99
CA LYS A 72 19.67 8.74 14.38
C LYS A 72 18.61 8.04 15.24
N ASP A 73 17.34 8.35 15.00
CA ASP A 73 16.20 7.75 15.71
C ASP A 73 15.80 6.36 15.16
N GLY A 74 16.56 5.83 14.21
CA GLY A 74 16.44 4.46 13.71
C GLY A 74 15.56 4.28 12.48
N TYR A 75 15.12 5.35 11.83
CA TYR A 75 14.51 5.28 10.50
C TYR A 75 15.60 5.19 9.43
N GLN A 76 15.77 4.00 8.87
CA GLN A 76 16.83 3.73 7.90
C GLN A 76 16.27 3.63 6.48
N PRO A 77 16.93 4.20 5.46
CA PRO A 77 16.47 4.12 4.09
C PRO A 77 16.45 2.67 3.60
N SER A 78 15.34 2.25 3.02
CA SER A 78 15.25 0.98 2.31
C SER A 78 15.83 1.13 0.90
N ALA A 79 16.79 0.27 0.54
CA ALA A 79 17.44 0.25 -0.77
C ALA A 79 17.87 1.64 -1.31
N PRO A 80 18.73 2.39 -0.59
CA PRO A 80 19.09 3.77 -0.91
C PRO A 80 19.80 3.94 -2.26
N GLN A 81 20.32 2.86 -2.83
CA GLN A 81 21.07 2.85 -4.09
C GLN A 81 20.16 2.90 -5.33
N ASN A 82 18.87 2.58 -5.17
CA ASN A 82 17.92 2.58 -6.28
C ASN A 82 17.17 3.92 -6.30
N ALA A 83 17.15 4.57 -7.46
CA ALA A 83 16.34 5.76 -7.67
C ALA A 83 14.86 5.43 -7.44
N GLN A 84 14.30 5.95 -6.36
CA GLN A 84 12.88 5.81 -6.03
C GLN A 84 12.21 7.18 -6.13
N PRO A 85 10.97 7.26 -6.68
CA PRO A 85 10.20 8.50 -6.66
C PRO A 85 10.02 9.05 -5.24
N ARG A 86 9.92 8.15 -4.26
CA ARG A 86 9.88 8.43 -2.82
C ARG A 86 10.71 7.39 -2.08
N TYR A 87 11.61 7.85 -1.23
CA TYR A 87 12.44 7.00 -0.39
C TYR A 87 11.73 6.72 0.92
N HIS A 88 11.63 5.43 1.27
CA HIS A 88 11.05 4.99 2.51
C HIS A 88 12.16 4.80 3.55
N PHE A 89 12.14 5.64 4.57
CA PHE A 89 13.00 5.48 5.74
C PHE A 89 12.19 4.74 6.79
N THR A 90 12.52 3.47 7.02
CA THR A 90 11.69 2.55 7.81
C THR A 90 12.36 2.27 9.15
N LYS A 91 11.58 2.34 10.23
CA LYS A 91 12.02 1.91 11.56
C LYS A 91 11.47 0.52 11.81
N LYS A 92 12.31 -0.52 11.64
CA LYS A 92 11.90 -1.94 11.72
C LYS A 92 11.11 -2.28 13.00
N TRP A 93 11.52 -1.71 14.14
CA TRP A 93 10.82 -1.87 15.42
C TRP A 93 9.38 -1.33 15.40
N TYR A 94 9.12 -0.23 14.69
CA TYR A 94 7.76 0.29 14.51
C TYR A 94 6.97 -0.55 13.51
N GLY A 95 7.60 -1.15 12.51
CA GLY A 95 6.96 -2.18 11.68
C GLY A 95 6.48 -3.38 12.51
N PHE A 96 7.27 -3.81 13.50
CA PHE A 96 6.86 -4.83 14.48
C PHE A 96 5.73 -4.34 15.40
N LYS A 97 5.81 -3.13 15.97
CA LYS A 97 4.73 -2.59 16.83
C LYS A 97 3.42 -2.34 16.10
N ALA A 98 3.48 -1.84 14.87
CA ALA A 98 2.32 -1.59 14.02
C ALA A 98 1.53 -2.87 13.74
N ALA A 99 2.17 -4.04 13.91
CA ALA A 99 1.48 -5.32 13.86
C ALA A 99 0.47 -5.52 15.01
N PHE A 100 0.61 -4.82 16.13
CA PHE A 100 -0.16 -5.04 17.36
C PHE A 100 -0.91 -3.80 17.87
N SER A 101 -0.48 -2.59 17.52
CA SER A 101 -1.10 -1.34 17.99
C SER A 101 -1.11 -0.26 16.92
N VAL A 102 -2.07 0.67 17.00
CA VAL A 102 -2.12 1.88 16.17
C VAL A 102 -1.62 3.05 17.01
N ASN A 103 -0.59 3.75 16.52
CA ASN A 103 -0.17 5.02 17.09
C ASN A 103 0.14 5.99 15.95
N PRO A 104 -0.73 6.99 15.71
CA PRO A 104 -0.52 8.00 14.66
C PRO A 104 0.80 8.78 14.79
N SER A 105 1.37 8.88 16.00
CA SER A 105 2.67 9.54 16.24
C SER A 105 3.89 8.66 15.93
N GLN A 106 3.69 7.39 15.58
CA GLN A 106 4.75 6.41 15.32
C GLN A 106 4.55 5.72 13.97
N PRO A 107 4.67 6.46 12.84
CA PRO A 107 4.56 5.84 11.52
C PRO A 107 5.66 4.79 11.32
N THR A 108 5.35 3.75 10.56
CA THR A 108 6.31 2.68 10.26
C THR A 108 7.45 3.19 9.39
N SER A 109 7.13 4.05 8.42
CA SER A 109 8.11 4.70 7.56
C SER A 109 7.85 6.19 7.41
N LEU A 110 8.94 6.94 7.26
CA LEU A 110 8.93 8.32 6.82
C LEU A 110 9.19 8.33 5.31
N LEU A 111 8.49 9.21 4.60
CA LEU A 111 8.58 9.36 3.15
C LEU A 111 9.40 10.60 2.83
N TYR A 112 10.43 10.41 2.01
CA TYR A 112 11.30 11.49 1.58
C TYR A 112 11.40 11.59 0.06
N LYS A 113 11.48 12.81 -0.46
CA LYS A 113 11.93 13.10 -1.82
C LYS A 113 13.43 13.37 -1.79
N ARG A 114 14.18 12.82 -2.76
CA ARG A 114 15.61 13.14 -2.92
C ARG A 114 15.76 14.55 -3.50
N THR A 115 16.67 15.33 -2.93
CA THR A 115 17.05 16.67 -3.39
C THR A 115 18.58 16.75 -3.56
N PRO A 116 19.13 17.77 -4.23
CA PRO A 116 20.58 17.97 -4.30
C PRO A 116 21.24 18.06 -2.91
N GLY A 117 20.53 18.60 -1.92
CA GLY A 117 21.01 18.76 -0.53
C GLY A 117 20.73 17.57 0.40
N GLY A 118 20.14 16.48 -0.11
CA GLY A 118 19.81 15.29 0.68
C GLY A 118 18.37 14.84 0.48
N TYR A 119 17.57 14.91 1.54
CA TYR A 119 16.21 14.40 1.58
C TYR A 119 15.23 15.39 2.19
N GLU A 120 14.11 15.60 1.52
CA GLU A 120 13.01 16.46 1.96
C GLU A 120 11.84 15.59 2.41
N LEU A 121 11.35 15.81 3.64
CA LEU A 121 10.26 15.03 4.21
C LEU A 121 8.93 15.40 3.52
N THR A 122 8.27 14.40 2.92
CA THR A 122 6.99 14.59 2.23
C THR A 122 5.81 13.93 2.95
N GLY A 123 6.07 12.92 3.78
CA GLY A 123 4.99 12.31 4.55
C GLY A 123 5.40 11.08 5.34
N ALA A 124 4.44 10.20 5.56
CA ALA A 124 4.61 8.98 6.35
C ALA A 124 3.78 7.82 5.79
N MET A 125 4.15 6.62 6.20
CA MET A 125 3.44 5.38 5.90
C MET A 125 3.16 4.62 7.18
N PHE A 126 1.90 4.21 7.35
CA PHE A 126 1.52 3.25 8.38
C PHE A 126 1.41 1.86 7.78
N THR A 127 1.75 0.85 8.56
CA THR A 127 1.57 -0.56 8.19
C THR A 127 0.61 -1.28 9.13
N ALA A 128 0.01 -2.37 8.67
CA ALA A 128 -0.71 -3.32 9.50
C ALA A 128 -0.39 -4.75 9.03
N ARG A 129 -0.62 -5.79 9.87
CA ARG A 129 -0.35 -7.17 9.44
C ARG A 129 -1.27 -7.57 8.29
N LYS A 130 -0.83 -8.55 7.50
CA LYS A 130 -1.57 -9.10 6.36
C LYS A 130 -2.92 -9.73 6.73
N ASP A 131 -3.07 -10.20 7.97
CA ASP A 131 -4.24 -10.91 8.49
C ASP A 131 -5.19 -10.02 9.33
N VAL A 132 -4.91 -8.72 9.41
CA VAL A 132 -5.82 -7.74 10.02
C VAL A 132 -7.07 -7.63 9.15
N THR A 133 -8.24 -7.63 9.79
CA THR A 133 -9.52 -7.52 9.09
C THR A 133 -9.74 -6.11 8.55
N GLU A 134 -10.61 -5.97 7.55
CA GLU A 134 -10.96 -4.64 7.04
C GLU A 134 -11.53 -3.70 8.12
N GLY A 135 -12.35 -4.22 9.04
CA GLY A 135 -12.86 -3.45 10.17
C GLY A 135 -11.73 -2.89 11.03
N GLN A 136 -10.74 -3.72 11.34
CA GLN A 136 -9.57 -3.32 12.12
C GLN A 136 -8.68 -2.32 11.37
N LEU A 137 -8.58 -2.39 10.03
CA LEU A 137 -7.87 -1.39 9.21
C LEU A 137 -8.60 -0.04 9.22
N ASN A 138 -9.93 -0.07 9.07
CA ASN A 138 -10.81 1.10 9.13
C ASN A 138 -10.76 1.77 10.52
N GLU A 139 -10.62 0.98 11.57
CA GLU A 139 -10.32 1.43 12.94
C GLU A 139 -8.92 2.03 13.11
N ARG A 140 -8.02 2.01 12.10
CA ARG A 140 -6.73 2.72 12.17
C ARG A 140 -6.73 4.00 11.34
N VAL A 141 -7.15 3.89 10.08
CA VAL A 141 -7.39 5.00 9.15
C VAL A 141 -8.70 4.71 8.43
N PRO A 142 -9.70 5.59 8.49
CA PRO A 142 -11.01 5.33 7.90
C PRO A 142 -10.95 5.12 6.38
N PHE A 143 -11.68 4.12 5.89
CA PHE A 143 -11.77 3.78 4.46
C PHE A 143 -12.51 4.84 3.64
N SER A 144 -13.22 5.73 4.31
CA SER A 144 -13.89 6.86 3.68
C SER A 144 -12.95 8.02 3.33
N VAL A 145 -11.74 8.04 3.89
CA VAL A 145 -10.72 9.06 3.57
C VAL A 145 -9.52 8.49 2.84
N ALA A 146 -9.17 7.22 3.07
CA ALA A 146 -7.98 6.60 2.48
C ALA A 146 -8.24 5.15 2.07
N GLN A 147 -7.45 4.65 1.12
CA GLN A 147 -7.38 3.23 0.80
C GLN A 147 -6.08 2.64 1.33
N TRP A 148 -6.18 1.51 2.00
CA TRP A 148 -5.03 0.68 2.32
C TRP A 148 -4.70 -0.17 1.09
N HIS A 149 -3.42 -0.41 0.84
CA HIS A 149 -2.97 -1.35 -0.19
C HIS A 149 -2.09 -2.45 0.37
N ALA A 150 -2.02 -3.55 -0.37
CA ALA A 150 -1.08 -4.63 -0.13
C ALA A 150 -0.39 -5.01 -1.44
N HIS A 151 0.89 -5.36 -1.36
CA HIS A 151 1.61 -5.92 -2.50
C HIS A 151 1.33 -7.41 -2.59
N VAL A 152 0.76 -7.80 -3.72
CA VAL A 152 0.26 -9.15 -3.97
C VAL A 152 0.89 -9.73 -5.22
N ASP A 153 0.80 -11.06 -5.32
CA ASP A 153 1.16 -11.80 -6.52
C ASP A 153 2.59 -11.55 -7.00
N ILE A 154 3.52 -11.42 -6.05
CA ILE A 154 4.92 -11.08 -6.33
C ILE A 154 5.72 -12.34 -6.63
N CYS A 155 6.36 -12.40 -7.79
CA CYS A 155 7.40 -13.37 -8.06
C CYS A 155 8.80 -12.79 -7.76
N LEU A 156 9.53 -13.39 -6.83
CA LEU A 156 10.94 -13.07 -6.60
C LEU A 156 11.87 -14.05 -7.35
N PRO A 157 13.08 -13.63 -7.72
CA PRO A 157 14.03 -14.52 -8.37
C PRO A 157 14.43 -15.70 -7.45
N PRO A 158 14.97 -16.79 -8.04
CA PRO A 158 15.49 -17.93 -7.30
C PRO A 158 16.48 -17.51 -6.21
N ARG A 159 16.62 -18.32 -5.16
CA ARG A 159 17.59 -18.03 -4.09
C ARG A 159 19.00 -18.06 -4.66
N GLY A 160 19.80 -17.03 -4.37
CA GLY A 160 21.18 -16.90 -4.86
C GLY A 160 21.30 -16.16 -6.19
N GLU A 161 20.21 -15.94 -6.92
CA GLU A 161 20.23 -15.32 -8.26
C GLU A 161 19.79 -13.85 -8.28
N VAL A 162 19.55 -13.25 -7.11
CA VAL A 162 19.04 -11.87 -6.98
C VAL A 162 19.92 -10.84 -7.72
N GLY A 163 21.24 -11.02 -7.72
CA GLY A 163 22.18 -10.07 -8.36
C GLY A 163 22.17 -10.09 -9.89
N MET A 164 21.65 -11.17 -10.50
CA MET A 164 21.57 -11.36 -11.96
C MET A 164 20.13 -11.42 -12.46
N ALA A 165 19.16 -11.20 -11.57
CA ALA A 165 17.75 -11.33 -11.89
C ALA A 165 17.30 -10.31 -12.95
N ASP A 166 16.44 -10.77 -13.84
CA ASP A 166 15.71 -9.90 -14.77
C ASP A 166 14.58 -9.18 -14.02
N TRP A 167 14.86 -7.95 -13.58
CA TRP A 167 13.90 -7.11 -12.84
C TRP A 167 12.75 -6.57 -13.68
N THR A 168 12.73 -6.83 -14.99
CA THR A 168 11.52 -6.62 -15.81
C THR A 168 10.49 -7.72 -15.59
N ARG A 169 10.92 -8.90 -15.12
CA ARG A 169 10.08 -10.08 -14.87
C ARG A 169 9.77 -10.28 -13.39
N PHE A 170 10.75 -10.06 -12.53
CA PHE A 170 10.64 -10.29 -11.09
C PHE A 170 10.44 -9.01 -10.27
N GLY A 171 9.84 -9.14 -9.09
CA GLY A 171 9.74 -8.09 -8.08
C GLY A 171 8.46 -7.26 -8.19
N LEU A 172 8.44 -6.13 -7.46
CA LEU A 172 7.23 -5.28 -7.28
C LEU A 172 6.72 -4.61 -8.56
N LYS A 173 7.52 -4.63 -9.62
CA LYS A 173 7.20 -4.07 -10.95
C LYS A 173 7.41 -5.10 -12.06
N GLY A 174 7.57 -6.38 -11.68
CA GLY A 174 7.77 -7.45 -12.64
C GLY A 174 6.52 -7.71 -13.47
N SER A 175 6.69 -8.46 -14.55
CA SER A 175 5.56 -8.92 -15.37
C SER A 175 4.94 -10.24 -14.89
N ILE A 176 5.64 -11.03 -14.05
CA ILE A 176 5.14 -12.33 -13.58
C ILE A 176 4.20 -12.14 -12.41
N ALA A 177 2.91 -12.41 -12.62
CA ALA A 177 1.84 -12.15 -11.65
C ALA A 177 1.01 -13.38 -11.25
N THR A 178 1.39 -14.58 -11.70
CA THR A 178 0.72 -15.82 -11.27
C THR A 178 1.70 -16.78 -10.62
N LYS A 179 1.17 -17.69 -9.79
CA LYS A 179 1.98 -18.72 -9.15
C LYS A 179 2.58 -19.65 -10.20
N GLU A 180 1.77 -20.04 -11.19
CA GLU A 180 2.13 -20.99 -12.24
C GLU A 180 3.28 -20.45 -13.10
N GLU A 181 3.22 -19.19 -13.51
CA GLU A 181 4.31 -18.53 -14.25
C GLU A 181 5.57 -18.39 -13.39
N CYS A 182 5.42 -18.05 -12.12
CA CYS A 182 6.55 -17.93 -11.20
C CYS A 182 7.26 -19.28 -10.97
N ASP A 183 6.50 -20.36 -10.80
CA ASP A 183 7.03 -21.70 -10.63
C ASP A 183 7.77 -22.17 -11.90
N LYS A 184 7.24 -21.88 -13.10
CA LYS A 184 7.88 -22.25 -14.39
C LYS A 184 9.28 -21.68 -14.57
N VAL A 185 9.57 -20.55 -13.91
CA VAL A 185 10.87 -19.87 -13.98
C VAL A 185 11.74 -20.15 -12.76
N GLY A 186 11.36 -21.10 -11.91
CA GLY A 186 12.05 -21.42 -10.65
C GLY A 186 11.98 -20.31 -9.60
N GLY A 187 11.06 -19.36 -9.78
CA GLY A 187 10.88 -18.21 -8.91
C GLY A 187 10.28 -18.58 -7.55
N ARG A 188 10.17 -17.56 -6.69
CA ARG A 188 9.53 -17.67 -5.38
C ARG A 188 8.29 -16.80 -5.36
N PHE A 189 7.13 -17.44 -5.41
CA PHE A 189 5.84 -16.75 -5.41
C PHE A 189 5.41 -16.34 -4.01
N TYR A 190 4.95 -15.11 -3.87
CA TYR A 190 4.38 -14.54 -2.66
C TYR A 190 2.99 -13.98 -2.98
N PRO A 191 1.91 -14.65 -2.55
CA PRO A 191 0.55 -14.12 -2.72
C PRO A 191 0.37 -12.75 -2.07
N GLN A 192 1.08 -12.53 -0.95
CA GLN A 192 1.20 -11.22 -0.31
C GLN A 192 2.54 -11.14 0.44
N ILE A 193 3.45 -10.28 -0.03
CA ILE A 193 4.83 -10.22 0.47
C ILE A 193 4.98 -9.32 1.72
N PHE A 194 4.10 -8.34 1.89
CA PHE A 194 4.10 -7.39 3.01
C PHE A 194 2.74 -7.36 3.74
N GLY A 195 2.68 -6.57 4.81
CA GLY A 195 1.41 -6.17 5.40
C GLY A 195 0.61 -5.19 4.54
N TRP A 196 -0.51 -4.71 5.09
CA TRP A 196 -1.23 -3.57 4.53
C TRP A 196 -0.45 -2.28 4.78
N MET A 197 -0.57 -1.32 3.86
CA MET A 197 0.09 -0.02 3.89
C MET A 197 -0.89 1.10 3.55
N VAL A 198 -0.70 2.25 4.19
CA VAL A 198 -1.37 3.50 3.82
C VAL A 198 -0.36 4.63 3.91
N HIS A 199 -0.27 5.42 2.85
CA HIS A 199 0.53 6.64 2.78
C HIS A 199 -0.32 7.82 3.23
N VAL A 200 0.31 8.75 3.93
CA VAL A 200 -0.28 10.01 4.39
C VAL A 200 0.72 11.13 4.11
N TYR A 201 0.27 12.18 3.44
CA TYR A 201 1.05 13.36 3.07
C TYR A 201 0.54 14.56 3.88
N PRO A 202 0.85 14.63 5.19
CA PRO A 202 0.23 15.59 6.09
C PRO A 202 0.52 17.04 5.74
N PHE A 203 1.48 17.34 4.87
CA PHE A 203 1.84 18.71 4.49
C PHE A 203 1.16 19.20 3.21
N GLU A 204 0.37 18.35 2.56
CA GLU A 204 -0.46 18.75 1.42
C GLU A 204 -1.64 19.63 1.86
N GLU A 205 -2.15 20.42 0.90
CA GLU A 205 -3.14 21.47 1.17
C GLU A 205 -4.58 20.96 1.27
N THR A 206 -4.93 19.90 0.52
CA THR A 206 -6.30 19.38 0.46
C THR A 206 -6.40 17.98 1.05
N PRO A 207 -7.54 17.60 1.67
CA PRO A 207 -7.76 16.25 2.19
C PRO A 207 -7.46 15.15 1.17
N GLU A 208 -7.84 15.35 -0.09
CA GLU A 208 -7.61 14.38 -1.16
C GLU A 208 -6.12 14.15 -1.38
N LYS A 209 -5.32 15.22 -1.40
CA LYS A 209 -3.86 15.14 -1.55
C LYS A 209 -3.18 14.54 -0.32
N ILE A 210 -3.69 14.83 0.89
CA ILE A 210 -3.18 14.26 2.14
C ILE A 210 -3.31 12.73 2.15
N TRP A 211 -4.43 12.20 1.64
CA TRP A 211 -4.73 10.76 1.63
C TRP A 211 -4.56 10.11 0.25
N THR A 212 -3.85 10.77 -0.67
CA THR A 212 -3.70 10.34 -2.05
C THR A 212 -2.95 9.02 -2.18
N HIS A 213 -3.46 8.18 -3.09
CA HIS A 213 -2.72 7.20 -3.86
C HIS A 213 -3.16 7.24 -5.31
#